data_AF-A0A075FYK4-F1
#
_entry.id   AF-A0A075FYK4-F1
#
_cell.length_a   1.000
_cell.length_b   1.000
_cell.length_c   1.000
_cell.angle_alpha   90.00
_cell.angle_beta   90.00
_cell.angle_gamma   90.00
#
_symmetry.space_group_name_H-M   'P 1'
#
loop_
_entity.id
_entity.type
_entity.pdbx_description
1 polymer ?
#
loop_
_entity_poly.entity_id
_entity_poly.type
_entity_poly.pdbx_seq_one_letter_code
_entity_poly.pdbx_strand_id
1 'polypeptide(L)'
;MTKKAAVIKGDGTGPELVNAMLHVLKECNTQIELVLCEAGSEQWEKHGGQTYIPEETQKIMDESDACYKGPTTTIPSPDAPRSVAVSTRQKFELYANVRPIKTYDRLSPDKN
;
A
#
# COMPACT_ATOMS: atom_id res chain seq x y z
N MET A 1 7.72 21.10 -8.55
CA MET A 1 6.69 20.17 -9.06
C MET A 1 6.00 19.54 -7.88
N THR A 2 4.68 19.36 -7.96
CA THR A 2 3.91 18.60 -6.97
C THR A 2 4.38 17.15 -6.95
N LYS A 3 4.57 16.57 -5.76
CA LYS A 3 4.93 15.15 -5.61
C LYS A 3 3.70 14.27 -5.75
N LYS A 4 3.86 13.12 -6.39
CA LYS A 4 2.77 12.17 -6.67
C LYS A 4 3.00 10.85 -5.92
N ALA A 5 1.95 10.32 -5.30
CA ALA A 5 2.00 9.03 -4.63
C ALA A 5 0.84 8.12 -5.08
N ALA A 6 1.20 6.90 -5.48
CA ALA A 6 0.25 5.82 -5.70
C ALA A 6 -0.29 5.31 -4.36
N VAL A 7 -1.60 5.12 -4.25
CA VAL A 7 -2.24 4.66 -3.02
C VAL A 7 -3.06 3.40 -3.32
N ILE A 8 -2.48 2.25 -3.02
CA ILE A 8 -3.13 0.95 -3.16
C ILE A 8 -4.04 0.73 -1.94
N LYS A 9 -5.36 0.61 -2.16
CA LYS A 9 -6.32 0.35 -1.07
C LYS A 9 -6.07 -0.99 -0.37
N GLY A 10 -5.76 -2.02 -1.14
CA GLY A 10 -5.52 -3.37 -0.65
C GLY A 10 -6.80 -4.12 -0.31
N ASP A 11 -6.65 -5.22 0.44
CA ASP A 11 -7.70 -6.19 0.77
C ASP A 11 -8.08 -6.13 2.26
N GLY A 12 -9.21 -6.71 2.63
CA GLY A 12 -9.65 -6.86 4.03
C GLY A 12 -9.80 -5.51 4.73
N THR A 13 -9.00 -5.26 5.77
CA THR A 13 -9.01 -3.96 6.49
C THR A 13 -8.36 -2.82 5.71
N GLY A 14 -7.73 -3.10 4.56
CA GLY A 14 -6.98 -2.12 3.79
C GLY A 14 -7.76 -0.87 3.40
N PRO A 15 -8.95 -1.00 2.75
CA PRO A 15 -9.76 0.16 2.38
C PRO A 15 -10.11 1.08 3.56
N GLU A 16 -10.45 0.50 4.72
CA GLU A 16 -10.76 1.27 5.94
C GLU A 16 -9.54 2.07 6.44
N LEU A 17 -8.39 1.40 6.57
CA LEU A 17 -7.15 2.03 7.03
C LEU A 17 -6.65 3.12 6.06
N VAL A 18 -6.77 2.88 4.76
CA VAL A 18 -6.40 3.86 3.72
C VAL A 18 -7.33 5.07 3.79
N ASN A 19 -8.64 4.88 3.96
CA ASN A 19 -9.57 5.99 4.12
C ASN A 19 -9.27 6.83 5.37
N ALA A 20 -8.90 6.19 6.49
CA ALA A 20 -8.46 6.90 7.70
C ALA A 20 -7.18 7.71 7.45
N MET A 21 -6.19 7.14 6.74
CA MET A 21 -4.97 7.84 6.34
C MET A 21 -5.28 9.06 5.45
N LEU A 22 -6.15 8.92 4.44
CA LEU A 22 -6.57 10.01 3.57
C LEU A 22 -7.23 11.15 4.35
N HIS A 23 -8.07 10.82 5.32
CA HIS A 23 -8.70 11.80 6.20
C HIS A 23 -7.64 12.61 6.97
N VAL A 24 -6.68 11.94 7.62
CA VAL A 24 -5.60 12.61 8.35
C VAL A 24 -4.75 13.49 7.43
N LEU A 25 -4.34 12.99 6.26
CA LEU A 25 -3.53 13.76 5.32
C LEU A 25 -4.24 15.00 4.79
N LYS A 26 -5.57 14.91 4.59
CA LYS A 26 -6.41 16.05 4.22
C LYS A 26 -6.38 17.12 5.31
N GLU A 27 -6.59 16.74 6.58
CA GLU A 27 -6.55 17.68 7.72
C GLU A 27 -5.15 18.28 7.92
N CYS A 28 -4.09 17.55 7.54
CA CYS A 28 -2.72 18.06 7.50
C CYS A 28 -2.42 18.98 6.31
N ASN A 29 -3.39 19.28 5.44
CA ASN A 29 -3.21 20.09 4.22
C ASN A 29 -2.07 19.59 3.32
N THR A 30 -1.97 18.27 3.15
CA THR A 30 -0.94 17.69 2.29
C THR A 30 -0.99 18.27 0.88
N GLN A 31 0.18 18.54 0.30
CA GLN A 31 0.33 19.03 -1.07
C GLN A 31 0.64 17.89 -2.06
N ILE A 32 0.58 16.63 -1.61
CA ILE A 32 0.88 15.46 -2.44
C ILE A 32 -0.34 15.12 -3.29
N GLU A 33 -0.13 14.87 -4.58
CA GLU A 33 -1.13 14.26 -5.44
C GLU A 33 -1.26 12.77 -5.08
N LEU A 34 -2.42 12.37 -4.57
CA LEU A 34 -2.70 10.99 -4.17
C LEU A 34 -3.55 10.32 -5.25
N VAL A 35 -2.99 9.32 -5.93
CA VAL A 35 -3.69 8.56 -6.97
C VAL A 35 -4.10 7.20 -6.41
N LEU A 36 -5.41 7.01 -6.23
CA LEU A 36 -5.96 5.76 -5.73
C LEU A 36 -5.89 4.67 -6.81
N CYS A 37 -5.47 3.48 -6.42
CA CYS A 37 -5.39 2.32 -7.29
C CYS A 37 -5.74 1.02 -6.54
N GLU A 38 -5.96 -0.06 -7.29
CA GLU A 38 -6.36 -1.36 -6.75
C GLU A 38 -5.28 -2.42 -7.03
N ALA A 39 -4.99 -3.23 -6.01
CA ALA A 39 -4.14 -4.41 -6.11
C ALA A 39 -4.41 -5.27 -4.89
N GLY A 40 -4.24 -6.59 -5.04
CA GLY A 40 -4.57 -7.55 -3.99
C GLY A 40 -5.39 -8.72 -4.52
N SER A 41 -5.73 -9.64 -3.62
CA SER A 41 -6.52 -10.82 -3.99
C SER A 41 -7.94 -10.46 -4.42
N GLU A 42 -8.58 -9.47 -3.78
CA GLU A 42 -9.97 -9.10 -4.12
C GLU A 42 -10.07 -8.48 -5.52
N GLN A 43 -9.06 -7.69 -5.91
CA GLN A 43 -8.95 -7.16 -7.27
C GLN A 43 -8.76 -8.31 -8.28
N TRP A 44 -7.87 -9.27 -7.95
CA TRP A 44 -7.56 -10.41 -8.81
C TRP A 44 -8.73 -11.41 -8.91
N GLU A 45 -9.48 -11.66 -7.85
CA GLU A 45 -10.67 -12.54 -7.89
C GLU A 45 -11.74 -11.99 -8.82
N LYS A 46 -11.87 -10.66 -8.92
CA LYS A 46 -12.84 -10.00 -9.80
C LYS A 46 -12.43 -9.98 -11.27
N HIS A 47 -11.13 -9.91 -11.56
CA HIS A 47 -10.63 -9.62 -12.92
C HIS A 47 -9.70 -10.71 -13.50
N GLY A 48 -9.26 -11.66 -12.67
CA GLY A 48 -8.25 -12.66 -13.01
C GLY A 48 -6.88 -12.07 -13.32
N GLY A 49 -6.09 -12.83 -14.09
CA GLY A 49 -4.76 -12.44 -14.55
C GLY A 49 -3.62 -13.20 -13.89
N GLN A 50 -2.38 -12.86 -14.26
CA GLN A 50 -1.16 -13.54 -13.78
C GLN A 50 -0.52 -12.88 -12.55
N THR A 51 -1.06 -11.74 -12.11
CA THR A 51 -0.49 -10.89 -11.05
C THR A 51 -1.60 -10.28 -10.19
N TYR A 52 -1.30 -10.04 -8.93
CA TYR A 52 -2.16 -9.23 -8.04
C TYR A 52 -2.09 -7.72 -8.30
N ILE A 53 -1.19 -7.28 -9.20
CA ILE A 53 -0.98 -5.86 -9.51
C ILE A 53 -1.36 -5.62 -10.98
N PRO A 54 -2.56 -5.10 -11.26
CA PRO A 54 -3.01 -4.88 -12.63
C PRO A 54 -2.15 -3.84 -13.33
N GLU A 55 -2.13 -3.88 -14.67
CA GLU A 55 -1.29 -3.01 -15.50
C GLU A 55 -1.53 -1.52 -15.22
N GLU A 56 -2.79 -1.13 -15.02
CA GLU A 56 -3.14 0.25 -14.65
C GLU A 56 -2.46 0.69 -13.34
N THR A 57 -2.50 -0.15 -12.30
CA THR A 57 -1.82 0.11 -11.03
C THR A 57 -0.31 0.16 -11.22
N GLN A 58 0.26 -0.72 -12.04
CA GLN A 58 1.70 -0.68 -12.34
C GLN A 58 2.10 0.64 -13.01
N LYS A 59 1.32 1.10 -14.00
CA LYS A 59 1.56 2.38 -14.67
C LYS A 59 1.50 3.55 -13.70
N ILE A 60 0.48 3.57 -12.82
CA ILE A 60 0.36 4.61 -11.78
C ILE A 60 1.58 4.60 -10.85
N MET A 61 2.06 3.42 -10.44
CA MET A 61 3.25 3.30 -9.59
C MET A 61 4.51 3.78 -10.31
N ASP A 62 4.69 3.48 -11.60
CA ASP A 62 5.86 3.88 -12.39
C ASP A 62 5.89 5.41 -12.62
N GLU A 63 4.73 6.06 -12.66
CA GLU A 63 4.59 7.52 -12.78
C GLU A 63 4.63 8.25 -11.42
N SER A 64 4.73 7.54 -10.29
CA SER A 64 4.66 8.13 -8.95
C SER A 64 6.03 8.22 -8.28
N ASP A 65 6.22 9.24 -7.43
CA ASP A 65 7.42 9.39 -6.60
C ASP A 65 7.45 8.41 -5.42
N ALA A 66 6.28 7.93 -4.98
CA ALA A 66 6.13 7.02 -3.85
C ALA A 66 4.89 6.12 -3.99
N CYS A 67 4.84 5.04 -3.21
CA CYS A 67 3.66 4.18 -3.09
C CYS A 67 3.31 3.92 -1.63
N TYR A 68 2.06 4.25 -1.24
CA TYR A 68 1.44 3.78 -0.02
C TYR A 68 0.58 2.56 -0.35
N LYS A 69 0.73 1.48 0.41
CA LYS A 69 0.03 0.23 0.15
C LYS A 69 -0.66 -0.26 1.43
N GLY A 70 -1.99 -0.26 1.41
CA GLY A 70 -2.79 -0.96 2.41
C GLY A 70 -2.47 -2.47 2.43
N PRO A 71 -2.80 -3.22 3.51
CA PRO A 71 -2.63 -4.67 3.57
C PRO A 71 -3.26 -5.37 2.36
N THR A 72 -2.64 -6.45 1.91
CA THR A 72 -3.14 -7.26 0.78
C THR A 72 -2.96 -8.71 1.15
N THR A 73 -3.91 -9.54 0.78
CA THR A 73 -3.87 -10.97 1.00
C THR A 73 -3.01 -11.63 -0.08
N THR A 74 -2.12 -12.53 0.35
CA THR A 74 -1.44 -13.45 -0.56
C THR A 74 -2.06 -14.81 -0.31
N ILE A 75 -2.80 -15.33 -1.29
CA ILE A 75 -3.46 -16.63 -1.15
C ILE A 75 -2.36 -17.70 -1.03
N PRO A 76 -2.39 -18.57 -0.01
CA PRO A 76 -1.37 -19.61 0.18
C PRO A 76 -1.63 -20.82 -0.74
N SER A 77 -1.62 -20.59 -2.05
CA SER A 77 -1.84 -21.61 -3.08
C SER A 77 -0.71 -21.57 -4.12
N PRO A 78 -0.25 -22.71 -4.67
CA PRO A 78 0.76 -22.74 -5.73
C PRO A 78 0.35 -21.99 -7.01
N ASP A 79 -0.95 -21.96 -7.31
CA ASP A 79 -1.50 -21.31 -8.50
C ASP A 79 -1.76 -19.81 -8.29
N ALA A 80 -1.59 -19.33 -7.06
CA ALA A 80 -1.81 -17.92 -6.74
C ALA A 80 -0.66 -17.05 -7.27
N PRO A 81 -0.96 -15.82 -7.74
CA PRO A 81 0.07 -14.88 -8.11
C PRO A 81 1.06 -14.57 -6.98
N ARG A 82 2.24 -14.07 -7.35
CA ARG A 82 3.24 -13.61 -6.38
C ARG A 82 2.68 -12.43 -5.56
N SER A 83 2.94 -12.45 -4.25
CA SER A 83 2.54 -11.40 -3.31
C SER A 83 2.83 -9.99 -3.82
N VAL A 84 1.86 -9.07 -3.66
CA VAL A 84 2.02 -7.65 -3.97
C VAL A 84 3.27 -7.07 -3.33
N ALA A 85 3.52 -7.36 -2.04
CA ALA A 85 4.66 -6.81 -1.32
C ALA A 85 6.02 -7.28 -1.87
N VAL A 86 6.13 -8.55 -2.27
CA VAL A 86 7.37 -9.10 -2.85
C VAL A 86 7.57 -8.55 -4.25
N SER A 87 6.53 -8.57 -5.08
CA SER A 87 6.57 -8.05 -6.45
C SER A 87 6.95 -6.57 -6.50
N THR A 88 6.37 -5.73 -5.64
CA THR A 88 6.74 -4.30 -5.53
C THR A 88 8.21 -4.13 -5.12
N ARG A 89 8.68 -4.85 -4.08
CA ARG A 89 10.07 -4.69 -3.62
C ARG A 89 11.09 -5.13 -4.66
N GLN A 90 10.81 -6.19 -5.41
CA GLN A 90 11.68 -6.66 -6.47
C GLN A 90 11.69 -5.72 -7.68
N LYS A 91 10.51 -5.24 -8.12
CA LYS A 91 10.39 -4.32 -9.26
C LYS A 91 11.15 -3.01 -9.04
N PHE A 92 11.03 -2.43 -7.85
CA PHE A 92 11.62 -1.13 -7.52
C PHE A 92 12.94 -1.23 -6.74
N GLU A 93 13.55 -2.42 -6.68
CA GLU A 93 14.85 -2.65 -6.04
C GLU A 93 14.91 -2.10 -4.59
N LEU A 94 13.84 -2.33 -3.82
CA LEU A 94 13.69 -1.79 -2.46
C LEU A 94 14.41 -2.69 -1.43
N TYR A 95 15.73 -2.51 -1.32
CA TYR A 95 16.58 -3.39 -0.50
C TYR A 95 16.49 -3.14 1.02
N ALA A 96 16.07 -1.96 1.46
CA ALA A 96 16.03 -1.59 2.88
C ALA A 96 14.61 -1.72 3.46
N ASN A 97 14.47 -2.42 4.60
CA ASN A 97 13.27 -2.39 5.42
C ASN A 97 13.50 -1.53 6.66
N VAL A 98 13.01 -0.29 6.62
CA VAL A 98 13.15 0.66 7.73
C VAL A 98 11.88 0.62 8.61
N ARG A 99 12.06 0.47 9.93
CA ARG A 99 10.96 0.41 10.92
C ARG A 99 11.18 1.43 12.04
N PRO A 100 10.74 2.68 11.89
CA PRO A 100 10.78 3.66 12.97
C PRO A 100 9.88 3.21 14.12
N ILE A 101 10.41 3.14 15.34
CA ILE A 101 9.68 2.73 16.54
C ILE A 101 9.68 3.90 17.53
N LYS A 102 8.49 4.34 17.94
CA LYS A 102 8.29 5.39 18.95
C LYS A 102 7.19 4.97 19.91
N THR A 103 7.49 4.99 21.20
CA THR A 103 6.49 4.78 22.26
C THR A 103 5.79 6.10 22.58
N TYR A 104 4.47 6.06 22.67
CA TYR A 104 3.66 7.18 23.15
C TYR A 104 3.26 6.92 24.60
N ASP A 105 3.47 7.88 25.49
CA ASP A 105 3.31 7.66 26.94
C ASP A 105 1.88 7.25 27.33
N ARG A 106 0.88 7.65 26.55
CA ARG A 106 -0.52 7.24 26.77
C ARG A 106 -0.84 5.79 26.43
N LEU A 107 0.02 5.10 25.66
CA LEU A 107 -0.22 3.74 25.16
C LEU A 107 0.59 2.67 25.91
N SER A 108 1.49 3.09 26.79
CA SER A 108 2.31 2.18 27.61
C SER A 108 2.26 2.66 29.06
N PRO A 109 1.20 2.28 29.81
CA PRO A 109 1.19 2.52 31.25
C PRO A 109 2.37 1.79 31.89
N ASP A 110 2.99 2.42 32.89
CA ASP A 110 4.09 1.89 33.71
C ASP A 110 5.49 1.85 33.07
N LYS A 111 5.97 3.00 32.61
CA LYS A 111 7.43 3.27 32.53
C LYS A 111 7.93 3.76 33.90
N ASN A 112 7.90 2.89 34.91
CA ASN A 112 8.68 3.07 36.14
C ASN A 112 9.93 2.21 36.06
#